data_AF-A0A6G7X2A6-F1
#
_entry.id   AF-A0A6G7X2A6-F1
#
_cell.length_a   1.000
_cell.length_b   1.000
_cell.length_c   1.000
_cell.angle_alpha   90.00
_cell.angle_beta   90.00
_cell.angle_gamma   90.00
#
_symmetry.space_group_name_H-M   'P 1'
#
loop_
_entity.id
_entity.type
_entity.pdbx_description
1 polymer ?
#
loop_
_entity_poly.entity_id
_entity_poly.type
_entity_poly.pdbx_seq_one_letter_code
_entity_poly.pdbx_strand_id
1 'polypeptide(L)'
;MGKSGKSRHKRRNSGTKQLLILLFVLCVLGGGYYYIKIYSHEEIAPNPTLDNTAQYSILENNDSINYLAVIIYKNNVSINNISATFYKDEMFWPYIYIENKAVIVNPLNIAKDVVLKIPRLSDRILNINDTASVRITKELADSILNNVTDPI
;
A
#
# COMPACT_ATOMS: atom_id res chain seq x y z
N MET A 1 14.64 65.47 -57.20
CA MET A 1 15.30 65.23 -55.90
C MET A 1 14.50 64.18 -55.13
N GLY A 2 15.12 63.03 -54.86
CA GLY A 2 14.43 61.81 -54.39
C GLY A 2 14.04 61.85 -52.91
N LYS A 3 12.87 61.30 -52.60
CA LYS A 3 12.36 61.03 -51.25
C LYS A 3 13.12 59.84 -50.65
N SER A 4 13.67 59.98 -49.45
CA SER A 4 14.22 58.87 -48.67
C SER A 4 13.29 58.58 -47.48
N GLY A 5 12.49 57.53 -47.61
CA GLY A 5 11.69 56.97 -46.52
C GLY A 5 12.41 55.74 -45.96
N LYS A 6 12.81 55.78 -44.68
CA LYS A 6 13.28 54.60 -43.94
C LYS A 6 12.09 53.98 -43.22
N SER A 7 11.62 52.82 -43.68
CA SER A 7 10.67 52.01 -42.94
C SER A 7 11.42 51.08 -41.96
N ARG A 8 11.04 51.15 -40.68
CA ARG A 8 11.52 50.26 -39.61
C ARG A 8 10.66 49.00 -39.62
N HIS A 9 11.19 47.85 -40.04
CA HIS A 9 10.52 46.57 -39.87
C HIS A 9 10.69 46.06 -38.43
N LYS A 10 9.61 46.09 -37.65
CA LYS A 10 9.50 45.43 -36.34
C LYS A 10 9.23 43.94 -36.55
N ARG A 11 10.27 43.12 -36.51
CA ARG A 11 10.19 41.65 -36.71
C ARG A 11 9.47 41.02 -35.50
N ARG A 12 8.26 40.51 -35.74
CA ARG A 12 7.34 39.99 -34.72
C ARG A 12 7.85 38.64 -34.21
N ASN A 13 8.18 38.58 -32.92
CA ASN A 13 8.78 37.43 -32.25
C ASN A 13 7.73 36.32 -32.06
N SER A 14 7.61 35.39 -33.02
CA SER A 14 6.65 34.27 -32.94
C SER A 14 7.23 33.06 -32.20
N GLY A 15 8.56 32.92 -32.15
CA GLY A 15 9.24 31.80 -31.48
C GLY A 15 9.09 31.80 -29.96
N THR A 16 9.03 32.99 -29.33
CA THR A 16 8.86 33.09 -27.87
C THR A 16 7.50 32.61 -27.40
N LYS A 17 6.44 32.77 -28.20
CA LYS A 17 5.10 32.26 -27.85
C LYS A 17 5.05 30.74 -27.89
N GLN A 18 5.68 30.12 -28.88
CA GLN A 18 5.78 28.66 -28.98
C GLN A 18 6.61 28.06 -27.84
N LEU A 19 7.68 28.75 -27.42
CA LEU A 19 8.53 28.31 -26.31
C LEU A 19 7.81 28.39 -24.95
N LEU A 20 6.96 29.40 -24.75
CA LEU A 20 6.12 29.50 -23.54
C LEU A 20 5.03 28.41 -23.49
N ILE A 21 4.42 28.07 -24.63
CA ILE A 21 3.45 26.97 -24.70
C ILE A 21 4.12 25.64 -24.37
N LEU A 22 5.32 25.39 -24.92
CA LEU A 22 6.08 24.17 -24.64
C LEU A 22 6.46 24.07 -23.16
N LEU A 23 6.87 25.17 -22.53
CA LEU A 23 7.22 25.21 -21.12
C LEU A 23 5.99 24.96 -20.23
N PHE A 24 4.83 25.49 -20.60
CA PHE A 24 3.57 25.21 -19.90
C PHE A 24 3.18 23.74 -19.98
N VAL A 25 3.29 23.12 -21.16
CA VAL A 25 3.02 21.68 -21.34
C VAL A 25 3.99 20.84 -20.51
N LEU A 26 5.28 21.20 -20.47
CA LEU A 26 6.28 20.55 -19.62
C LEU A 26 5.97 20.69 -18.13
N CYS A 27 5.49 21.87 -17.68
CA CYS A 27 5.09 22.07 -16.29
C CYS A 27 3.85 21.24 -15.93
N VAL A 28 2.87 21.12 -16.83
CA VAL A 28 1.68 20.30 -16.60
C VAL A 28 2.03 18.81 -16.60
N LEU A 29 2.90 18.35 -17.50
CA LEU A 29 3.35 16.96 -17.53
C LEU A 29 4.25 16.61 -16.34
N GLY A 30 5.21 17.47 -16.00
CA GLY A 30 6.11 17.27 -14.87
C GLY A 30 5.39 17.38 -13.53
N GLY A 31 4.52 18.40 -13.38
CA GLY A 31 3.67 18.57 -12.20
C GLY A 31 2.65 17.45 -12.06
N GLY A 32 2.01 17.03 -13.15
CA GLY A 32 1.09 15.90 -13.18
C GLY A 32 1.80 14.58 -12.84
N TYR A 33 2.98 14.33 -13.42
CA TYR A 33 3.80 13.16 -13.08
C TYR A 33 4.22 13.16 -11.61
N TYR A 34 4.66 14.31 -11.08
CA TYR A 34 5.06 14.43 -9.68
C TYR A 34 3.88 14.29 -8.72
N TYR A 35 2.72 14.84 -9.09
CA TYR A 35 1.47 14.71 -8.33
C TYR A 35 1.00 13.25 -8.30
N ILE A 36 1.01 12.56 -9.46
CA ILE A 36 0.74 11.13 -9.52
C ILE A 36 1.76 10.38 -8.65
N LYS A 37 3.06 10.66 -8.72
CA LYS A 37 4.07 9.97 -7.88
C LYS A 37 3.87 10.17 -6.37
N ILE A 38 3.41 11.34 -5.92
CA ILE A 38 3.17 11.60 -4.50
C ILE A 38 1.88 10.96 -4.02
N TYR A 39 0.81 11.00 -4.83
CA TYR A 39 -0.52 10.54 -4.44
C TYR A 39 -0.80 9.08 -4.82
N SER A 40 -0.12 8.55 -5.83
CA SER A 40 0.10 7.12 -5.98
C SER A 40 1.05 6.71 -4.87
N HIS A 41 0.51 6.45 -3.69
CA HIS A 41 0.98 5.30 -2.95
C HIS A 41 0.86 4.12 -3.91
N GLU A 42 1.92 3.86 -4.68
CA GLU A 42 2.19 2.51 -5.14
C GLU A 42 2.21 1.69 -3.87
N GLU A 43 1.05 1.13 -3.53
CA GLU A 43 1.02 -0.16 -2.90
C GLU A 43 1.82 -1.04 -3.83
N ILE A 44 3.10 -1.18 -3.49
CA ILE A 44 3.94 -2.24 -3.99
C ILE A 44 3.17 -3.49 -3.56
N ALA A 45 2.24 -3.94 -4.40
CA ALA A 45 1.77 -5.31 -4.38
C ALA A 45 3.08 -6.11 -4.40
N PRO A 46 3.38 -6.88 -3.34
CA PRO A 46 4.67 -7.53 -3.22
C PRO A 46 4.93 -8.30 -4.50
N ASN A 47 5.88 -7.80 -5.29
CA ASN A 47 6.28 -8.42 -6.54
C ASN A 47 6.79 -9.81 -6.15
N PRO A 48 6.23 -10.92 -6.67
CA PRO A 48 6.53 -12.28 -6.23
C PRO A 48 7.88 -12.74 -6.78
N THR A 49 8.91 -11.90 -6.70
CA THR A 49 10.27 -12.38 -6.81
C THR A 49 10.58 -13.10 -5.52
N LEU A 50 10.69 -14.43 -5.65
CA LEU A 50 11.22 -15.38 -4.69
C LEU A 50 12.51 -14.83 -4.06
N ASP A 51 12.37 -13.98 -3.05
CA ASP A 51 13.49 -13.52 -2.25
C ASP A 51 13.90 -14.70 -1.39
N ASN A 52 15.09 -15.25 -1.65
CA ASN A 52 15.64 -16.35 -0.88
C ASN A 52 15.92 -15.98 0.58
N THR A 53 15.80 -14.70 0.95
CA THR A 53 15.81 -14.23 2.35
C THR A 53 14.41 -14.11 2.97
N ALA A 54 13.34 -14.16 2.16
CA ALA A 54 11.98 -14.12 2.66
C ALA A 54 11.70 -15.36 3.51
N GLN A 55 11.28 -15.09 4.75
CA GLN A 55 10.91 -16.08 5.76
C GLN A 55 9.59 -16.79 5.41
N TYR A 56 8.89 -16.35 4.36
CA TYR A 56 7.63 -16.91 3.88
C TYR A 56 7.62 -17.08 2.36
N SER A 57 6.74 -17.95 1.88
CA SER A 57 6.42 -18.15 0.48
C SER A 57 4.97 -17.74 0.23
N ILE A 58 4.72 -16.98 -0.83
CA ILE A 58 3.38 -16.60 -1.28
C ILE A 58 2.86 -17.71 -2.19
N LEU A 59 1.65 -18.18 -1.93
CA LEU A 59 0.92 -19.16 -2.71
C LEU A 59 -0.02 -18.48 -3.71
N GLU A 60 -0.45 -19.24 -4.72
CA GLU A 60 -1.47 -18.79 -5.67
C GLU A 60 -2.76 -18.42 -4.92
N ASN A 61 -3.20 -17.18 -5.10
CA ASN A 61 -4.43 -16.65 -4.50
C ASN A 61 -5.50 -16.50 -5.59
N ASN A 62 -6.47 -17.42 -5.59
CA ASN A 62 -7.60 -17.37 -6.52
C ASN A 62 -8.66 -16.33 -6.11
N ASP A 63 -8.58 -15.76 -4.91
CA ASP A 63 -9.52 -14.79 -4.37
C ASP A 63 -8.79 -13.51 -3.90
N SER A 64 -8.30 -12.77 -4.89
CA SER A 64 -7.61 -11.49 -4.69
C SER A 64 -8.49 -10.37 -4.16
N ILE A 65 -9.82 -10.57 -4.17
CA ILE A 65 -10.82 -9.61 -3.69
C ILE A 65 -10.83 -9.65 -2.17
N ASN A 66 -10.96 -10.84 -1.58
CA ASN A 66 -11.05 -10.99 -0.13
C ASN A 66 -9.70 -11.16 0.55
N TYR A 67 -8.67 -11.62 -0.16
CA TYR A 67 -7.36 -11.90 0.41
C TYR A 67 -6.27 -11.09 -0.29
N LEU A 68 -5.37 -10.51 0.51
CA LEU A 68 -4.15 -9.88 0.02
C LEU A 68 -3.15 -10.93 -0.44
N ALA A 69 -3.01 -11.99 0.35
CA ALA A 69 -2.06 -13.06 0.10
C ALA A 69 -2.49 -14.35 0.80
N VAL A 70 -2.02 -15.47 0.26
CA VAL A 70 -2.00 -16.75 0.96
C VAL A 70 -0.54 -17.12 1.13
N ILE A 71 -0.10 -17.44 2.35
CA ILE A 71 1.32 -17.56 2.68
C ILE A 71 1.61 -18.82 3.49
N ILE A 72 2.86 -19.28 3.40
CA ILE A 72 3.44 -20.30 4.26
C ILE A 72 4.77 -19.78 4.79
N TYR A 73 4.97 -19.79 6.11
CA TYR A 73 6.26 -19.46 6.72
C TYR A 73 7.18 -20.68 6.80
N LYS A 74 8.47 -20.48 6.51
CA LYS A 74 9.52 -21.51 6.59
C LYS A 74 9.99 -21.76 8.04
N ASN A 75 9.80 -20.76 8.90
CA ASN A 75 10.18 -20.76 10.31
C ASN A 75 8.97 -20.40 11.18
N ASN A 76 9.08 -20.66 12.48
CA ASN A 76 8.03 -20.23 13.40
C ASN A 76 7.94 -18.70 13.45
N VAL A 77 6.73 -18.16 13.59
CA VAL A 77 6.48 -16.72 13.51
C VAL A 77 5.35 -16.30 14.45
N SER A 78 5.41 -15.07 14.97
CA SER A 78 4.31 -14.48 15.72
C SER A 78 3.31 -13.81 14.77
N ILE A 79 2.03 -13.85 15.12
CA ILE A 79 0.97 -13.20 14.33
C ILE A 79 1.19 -11.68 14.19
N ASN A 80 1.80 -11.05 15.20
CA ASN A 80 2.14 -9.63 15.19
C ASN A 80 3.15 -9.31 14.08
N ASN A 81 4.19 -10.15 13.91
CA ASN A 81 5.18 -9.98 12.84
C ASN A 81 4.53 -10.13 11.46
N ILE A 82 3.57 -11.04 11.33
CA ILE A 82 2.79 -11.19 10.08
C ILE A 82 2.00 -9.91 9.82
N SER A 83 1.26 -9.41 10.82
CA SER A 83 0.50 -8.17 10.71
C SER A 83 1.38 -6.99 10.32
N ALA A 84 2.54 -6.82 10.97
CA ALA A 84 3.50 -5.78 10.62
C ALA A 84 4.02 -5.90 9.18
N THR A 85 4.21 -7.13 8.69
CA THR A 85 4.71 -7.36 7.33
C THR A 85 3.67 -6.99 6.27
N PHE A 86 2.40 -7.36 6.48
CA PHE A 86 1.36 -7.19 5.45
C PHE A 86 0.55 -5.89 5.58
N TYR A 87 0.35 -5.40 6.80
CA TYR A 87 -0.43 -4.19 7.08
C TYR A 87 0.41 -3.01 7.57
N LYS A 88 1.74 -3.20 7.69
CA LYS A 88 2.69 -2.20 8.22
C LYS A 88 2.48 -1.83 9.69
N ASP A 89 1.58 -2.53 10.38
CA ASP A 89 1.29 -2.34 11.79
C ASP A 89 0.91 -3.67 12.44
N GLU A 90 1.35 -3.88 13.68
CA GLU A 90 1.07 -5.09 14.47
C GLU A 90 -0.39 -5.13 14.94
N MET A 91 -1.05 -3.98 15.10
CA MET A 91 -2.39 -3.89 15.71
C MET A 91 -3.48 -4.63 14.95
N PHE A 92 -3.29 -4.88 13.65
CA PHE A 92 -4.26 -5.52 12.76
C PHE A 92 -4.19 -7.06 12.80
N TRP A 93 -3.37 -7.63 13.69
CA TRP A 93 -3.30 -9.07 13.93
C TRP A 93 -4.66 -9.74 14.19
N PRO A 94 -5.69 -9.11 14.83
CA PRO A 94 -6.98 -9.75 15.09
C PRO A 94 -7.67 -10.27 13.83
N TYR A 95 -7.55 -9.53 12.72
CA TYR A 95 -8.16 -9.90 11.45
C TYR A 95 -7.54 -11.17 10.87
N ILE A 96 -6.21 -11.30 10.96
CA ILE A 96 -5.49 -12.51 10.56
C ILE A 96 -5.90 -13.68 11.45
N TYR A 97 -6.03 -13.45 12.77
CA TYR A 97 -6.38 -14.50 13.71
C TYR A 97 -7.77 -15.06 13.44
N ILE A 98 -8.78 -14.20 13.29
CA ILE A 98 -10.17 -14.63 13.06
C ILE A 98 -10.27 -15.48 11.80
N GLU A 99 -9.60 -15.07 10.73
CA GLU A 99 -9.62 -15.79 9.45
C GLU A 99 -8.94 -17.16 9.54
N ASN A 100 -7.91 -17.29 10.38
CA ASN A 100 -7.09 -18.50 10.46
C ASN A 100 -7.21 -19.25 11.79
N LYS A 101 -8.22 -18.94 12.62
CA LYS A 101 -8.38 -19.50 13.98
C LYS A 101 -8.44 -21.03 14.00
N ALA A 102 -8.87 -21.64 12.90
CA ALA A 102 -8.96 -23.09 12.76
C ALA A 102 -7.59 -23.77 12.65
N VAL A 103 -6.57 -23.05 12.20
CA VAL A 103 -5.21 -23.57 11.99
C VAL A 103 -4.19 -22.97 12.96
N ILE A 104 -4.47 -21.80 13.54
CA ILE A 104 -3.61 -21.15 14.52
C ILE A 104 -3.89 -21.74 15.91
N VAL A 105 -2.97 -22.58 16.38
CA VAL A 105 -3.00 -23.13 17.75
C VAL A 105 -2.44 -22.12 18.77
N ASN A 106 -1.32 -21.46 18.43
CA ASN A 106 -0.69 -20.45 19.27
C ASN A 106 -0.37 -19.20 18.44
N PRO A 107 -1.07 -18.06 18.64
CA PRO A 107 -0.85 -16.84 17.88
C PRO A 107 0.53 -16.22 18.06
N LEU A 108 1.17 -16.42 19.21
CA LEU A 108 2.49 -15.86 19.49
C LEU A 108 3.63 -16.70 18.91
N ASN A 109 3.34 -17.95 18.55
CA ASN A 109 4.30 -18.90 17.99
C ASN A 109 3.60 -19.85 17.03
N ILE A 110 3.25 -19.34 15.84
CA ILE A 110 2.68 -20.12 14.75
C ILE A 110 3.79 -21.01 14.19
N ALA A 111 3.51 -22.31 14.08
CA ALA A 111 4.46 -23.27 13.53
C ALA A 111 4.75 -22.97 12.05
N LYS A 112 5.96 -23.30 11.61
CA LYS A 112 6.29 -23.32 10.18
C LYS A 112 5.37 -24.27 9.40
N ASP A 113 5.37 -24.09 8.07
CA ASP A 113 4.61 -24.90 7.10
C ASP A 113 3.07 -24.81 7.26
N VAL A 114 2.59 -23.89 8.10
CA VAL A 114 1.15 -23.57 8.22
C VAL A 114 0.74 -22.60 7.12
N VAL A 115 -0.31 -22.96 6.39
CA VAL A 115 -0.95 -22.08 5.39
C VAL A 115 -1.80 -21.05 6.10
N LEU A 116 -1.52 -19.77 5.85
CA LEU A 116 -2.26 -18.64 6.41
C LEU A 116 -2.83 -17.79 5.28
N LYS A 117 -4.09 -17.40 5.44
CA LYS A 117 -4.77 -16.45 4.56
C LYS A 117 -4.68 -15.07 5.17
N ILE A 118 -4.18 -14.10 4.42
CA ILE A 118 -4.10 -12.70 4.86
C ILE A 118 -5.29 -11.94 4.27
N PRO A 119 -6.31 -11.58 5.09
CA PRO A 119 -7.49 -10.89 4.59
C PRO A 119 -7.16 -9.50 4.05
N ARG A 120 -7.89 -9.05 3.04
CA ARG A 120 -7.80 -7.69 2.53
C ARG A 120 -8.63 -6.77 3.42
N LEU A 121 -7.97 -5.78 4.01
CA LEU A 121 -8.60 -4.75 4.82
C LEU A 121 -8.82 -3.51 3.94
N SER A 122 -9.93 -2.80 4.19
CA SER A 122 -10.19 -1.52 3.50
C SER A 122 -9.28 -0.42 4.07
N ASP A 123 -8.95 0.57 3.24
CA ASP A 123 -8.12 1.73 3.63
C ASP A 123 -8.68 2.48 4.83
N ARG A 124 -10.01 2.46 5.00
CA ARG A 124 -10.67 3.03 6.17
C ARG A 124 -10.20 2.34 7.45
N ILE A 125 -10.13 1.01 7.46
CA ILE A 125 -9.73 0.22 8.63
C ILE A 125 -8.22 0.34 8.88
N LEU A 126 -7.42 0.34 7.82
CA LEU A 126 -5.96 0.48 7.91
C LEU A 126 -5.49 1.89 8.31
N ASN A 127 -6.40 2.85 8.46
CA ASN A 127 -6.05 4.20 8.84
C ASN A 127 -5.76 4.32 10.34
N ILE A 128 -4.48 4.18 10.70
CA ILE A 128 -3.98 4.34 12.07
C ILE A 128 -4.17 5.76 12.64
N ASN A 129 -4.39 6.77 11.79
CA ASN A 129 -4.65 8.14 12.22
C ASN A 129 -6.13 8.38 12.53
N ASP A 130 -7.02 7.44 12.16
CA ASP A 130 -8.44 7.51 12.48
C ASP A 130 -8.72 6.83 13.83
N THR A 131 -9.05 7.63 14.84
CA THR A 131 -9.38 7.19 16.20
C THR A 131 -10.48 6.12 16.20
N ALA A 132 -11.44 6.16 15.26
CA ALA A 132 -12.50 5.17 15.20
C ALA A 132 -11.98 3.79 14.79
N SER A 133 -11.11 3.73 13.78
CA SER A 133 -10.54 2.49 13.25
C SER A 133 -9.58 1.84 14.24
N VAL A 134 -8.81 2.66 14.97
CA VAL A 134 -7.98 2.20 16.08
C VAL A 134 -8.83 1.62 17.21
N ARG A 135 -9.90 2.31 17.60
CA ARG A 135 -10.81 1.84 18.66
C ARG A 135 -11.45 0.50 18.30
N ILE A 136 -11.99 0.36 17.08
CA ILE A 136 -12.62 -0.88 16.62
C ILE A 136 -11.62 -2.05 16.65
N THR A 137 -10.41 -1.82 16.16
CA THR A 137 -9.36 -2.85 16.13
C THR A 137 -8.95 -3.27 17.54
N LYS A 138 -8.87 -2.31 18.47
CA LYS A 138 -8.58 -2.59 19.87
C LYS A 138 -9.71 -3.38 20.55
N GLU A 139 -10.95 -2.96 20.37
CA GLU A 139 -12.12 -3.67 20.90
C GLU A 139 -12.18 -5.12 20.38
N LEU A 140 -11.79 -5.34 19.12
CA LEU A 140 -11.70 -6.67 18.53
C LEU A 140 -10.58 -7.51 19.16
N ALA A 141 -9.40 -6.93 19.37
CA ALA A 141 -8.29 -7.59 20.06
C ALA A 141 -8.69 -7.99 21.49
N ASP A 142 -9.28 -7.06 22.24
CA ASP A 142 -9.74 -7.29 23.62
C ASP A 142 -10.81 -8.39 23.66
N SER A 143 -11.73 -8.41 22.70
CA SER A 143 -12.75 -9.47 22.57
C SER A 143 -12.14 -10.85 22.33
N ILE A 144 -11.12 -10.95 21.49
CA ILE A 144 -10.41 -12.22 21.26
C ILE A 144 -9.70 -12.68 22.53
N LEU A 145 -8.99 -11.78 23.20
CA LEU A 145 -8.23 -12.11 24.41
C LEU A 145 -9.15 -12.56 25.55
N ASN A 146 -10.27 -11.86 25.76
CA ASN A 146 -11.23 -12.20 26.80
C ASN A 146 -11.91 -13.56 26.56
N ASN A 147 -12.25 -13.86 25.29
CA ASN A 147 -12.82 -15.17 24.93
C ASN A 147 -11.82 -16.32 25.06
N VAL A 148 -10.51 -16.05 25.03
CA VAL A 148 -9.47 -17.06 25.28
C VAL A 148 -9.27 -17.29 26.79
N THR A 149 -9.60 -16.31 27.64
CA THR A 149 -9.43 -16.39 29.10
C THR A 149 -10.61 -17.00 29.86
N ASP A 150 -11.75 -17.21 29.21
CA ASP A 150 -12.89 -17.93 29.81
C ASP A 150 -12.79 -19.43 29.45
N PRO A 151 -12.30 -20.30 30.37
CA PRO A 151 -12.34 -21.73 30.16
C PRO A 151 -13.79 -22.21 30.31
N ILE A 152 -14.26 -22.97 29.30
CA ILE A 152 -15.41 -23.87 29.46
C ILE A 152 -15.01 -25.01 30.40
#